data_AF-A0A183EHK2-F1
#
_entry.id   AF-A0A183EHK2-F1
#
_cell.length_a   1.000
_cell.length_b   1.000
_cell.length_c   1.000
_cell.angle_alpha   90.00
_cell.angle_beta   90.00
_cell.angle_gamma   90.00
#
_symmetry.space_group_name_H-M   'P 1'
#
loop_
_entity.id
_entity.type
_entity.pdbx_description
1 polymer ?
#
loop_
_entity_poly.entity_id
_entity_poly.type
_entity_poly.pdbx_seq_one_letter_code
_entity_poly.pdbx_strand_id
1 'polypeptide(L)'
;MPYCLQQCGILLGTILIGLCSLLTKVTCHLLYQGAVMTRRRSLESLALHAFGTGGRRLVELLMILYLMSSVVSFMVVIGDIGPHVLADYLQLQAPTQRLRVLVMVLVFLFVILPLSLFRNLSSLSGISSVTVFFYFIFVLRMLIECIPRIFDGKWSADVYWWRQEGLLTSLPIVTMALSCQTQLFCVADCIKDPSTAKV
;
A
#
# COMPACT_ATOMS: atom_id res chain seq x y z
N MET A 1 4.43 -0.52 9.37
CA MET A 1 5.29 0.66 9.57
C MET A 1 5.95 0.72 10.94
N PRO A 2 5.23 0.75 12.08
CA PRO A 2 5.88 0.86 13.40
C PRO A 2 6.85 -0.31 13.66
N TYR A 3 6.48 -1.52 13.24
CA TYR A 3 7.35 -2.71 13.28
C TYR A 3 8.70 -2.51 12.56
N CYS A 4 8.71 -1.86 11.40
CA CYS A 4 9.94 -1.61 10.65
C CYS A 4 10.88 -0.65 11.39
N LEU A 5 10.32 0.40 12.01
CA LEU A 5 11.08 1.35 12.82
C LEU A 5 11.62 0.69 14.11
N GLN A 6 10.85 -0.22 14.70
CA GLN A 6 11.27 -0.98 15.88
C GLN A 6 12.43 -1.95 15.55
N GLN A 7 12.40 -2.61 14.38
CA GLN A 7 13.41 -3.60 13.99
C GLN A 7 14.70 -2.99 13.45
N CYS A 8 14.62 -1.89 12.68
CA CYS A 8 15.81 -1.22 12.11
C CYS A 8 16.40 -0.12 12.99
N GLY A 9 15.61 0.37 13.94
CA GLY A 9 15.86 1.61 14.65
C GLY A 9 15.35 2.84 13.91
N ILE A 10 15.19 3.94 14.65
CA ILE A 10 14.53 5.15 14.11
C ILE A 10 15.34 5.78 12.98
N LEU A 11 16.65 5.99 13.18
CA LEU A 11 17.49 6.68 12.21
C LEU A 11 17.59 5.88 10.89
N LEU A 12 17.93 4.60 11.00
CA LEU A 12 18.05 3.71 9.84
C LEU A 12 16.70 3.52 9.12
N GLY A 13 15.61 3.39 9.87
CA GLY A 13 14.26 3.30 9.32
C GLY A 13 13.85 4.56 8.55
N THR A 14 14.14 5.76 9.07
CA THR A 14 13.87 7.02 8.37
C THR A 14 14.70 7.14 7.08
N ILE A 15 15.99 6.78 7.12
CA ILE A 15 16.86 6.79 5.93
C ILE A 15 16.32 5.80 4.88
N LEU A 16 15.93 4.59 5.29
CA LEU A 16 15.40 3.56 4.40
C LEU A 16 14.10 4.05 3.72
N ILE A 17 13.17 4.62 4.48
CA ILE A 17 11.93 5.18 3.94
C ILE A 17 12.23 6.32 2.96
N GLY A 18 13.16 7.21 3.30
CA GLY A 18 13.60 8.31 2.44
C GLY A 18 14.20 7.81 1.12
N LEU A 19 15.08 6.82 1.19
CA LEU A 19 15.72 6.21 0.02
C LEU A 19 14.69 5.50 -0.87
N CYS A 20 13.83 4.66 -0.28
CA CYS A 20 12.77 3.98 -1.03
C CYS A 20 11.80 4.98 -1.66
N SER A 21 11.45 6.07 -0.97
CA SER A 21 10.60 7.12 -1.51
C SER A 21 11.25 7.82 -2.70
N LEU A 22 12.55 8.14 -2.61
CA LEU A 22 13.30 8.73 -3.71
C LEU A 22 13.36 7.79 -4.92
N LEU A 23 13.69 6.52 -4.69
CA LEU A 23 13.72 5.49 -5.74
C LEU A 23 12.35 5.37 -6.41
N THR A 24 11.26 5.25 -5.63
CA THR A 24 9.90 5.21 -6.18
C THR A 24 9.59 6.45 -7.00
N LYS A 25 9.93 7.66 -6.54
CA LYS A 25 9.71 8.90 -7.30
C LYS A 25 10.45 8.89 -8.63
N VAL A 26 11.73 8.52 -8.63
CA VAL A 26 12.55 8.43 -9.85
C VAL A 26 11.96 7.40 -10.80
N THR A 27 11.60 6.21 -10.32
CA THR A 27 10.95 5.18 -11.13
C THR A 27 9.64 5.67 -11.73
N CYS A 28 8.74 6.27 -10.93
CA CYS A 28 7.47 6.81 -11.45
C CYS A 28 7.70 7.90 -12.50
N HIS A 29 8.69 8.77 -12.31
CA HIS A 29 9.01 9.82 -13.27
C HIS A 29 9.50 9.23 -14.60
N LEU A 30 10.42 8.27 -14.56
CA LEU A 30 10.93 7.59 -15.75
C LEU A 30 9.84 6.80 -16.47
N LEU A 31 8.99 6.08 -15.73
CA LEU A 31 7.84 5.35 -16.29
C LEU A 31 6.86 6.29 -16.96
N TYR A 32 6.54 7.41 -16.32
CA TYR A 32 5.64 8.42 -16.88
C TYR A 32 6.20 9.05 -18.16
N GLN A 33 7.47 9.47 -18.15
CA GLN A 33 8.13 9.99 -19.35
C GLN A 33 8.14 8.96 -20.49
N GLY A 34 8.48 7.70 -20.19
CA GLY A 34 8.44 6.61 -21.17
C GLY A 34 7.04 6.38 -21.72
N ALA A 35 6.00 6.45 -20.87
CA ALA A 35 4.61 6.34 -21.28
C ALA A 35 4.20 7.44 -22.25
N VAL A 36 4.57 8.70 -21.96
CA VAL A 36 4.28 9.87 -22.77
C VAL A 36 4.99 9.80 -24.12
N MET A 37 6.29 9.48 -24.14
CA MET A 37 7.08 9.38 -25.37
C MET A 37 6.58 8.28 -26.31
N THR A 38 6.18 7.14 -25.75
CA THR A 38 5.71 5.98 -26.54
C THR A 38 4.21 5.99 -26.81
N ARG A 39 3.47 6.98 -26.27
CA ARG A 39 1.99 7.06 -26.25
C ARG A 39 1.31 5.77 -25.80
N ARG A 40 1.92 5.02 -24.87
CA ARG A 40 1.38 3.77 -24.34
C ARG A 40 0.69 4.01 -23.00
N ARG A 41 -0.44 3.32 -22.81
CA ARG A 41 -1.32 3.47 -21.65
C ARG A 41 -1.21 2.32 -20.64
N SER A 42 -0.27 1.39 -20.83
CA SER A 42 -0.04 0.30 -19.87
C SER A 42 1.43 -0.03 -19.72
N LEU A 43 1.80 -0.46 -18.51
CA LEU A 43 3.16 -0.91 -18.15
C LEU A 43 3.62 -2.05 -19.08
N GLU A 44 2.73 -3.00 -19.38
CA GLU A 44 3.00 -4.13 -20.28
C GLU A 44 3.27 -3.69 -21.73
N SER A 45 2.53 -2.69 -22.21
CA SER A 45 2.74 -2.15 -23.57
C SER A 45 4.05 -1.38 -23.66
N LEU A 46 4.44 -0.69 -22.58
CA LEU A 46 5.74 -0.02 -22.49
C LEU A 46 6.88 -1.05 -22.47
N ALA A 47 6.72 -2.13 -21.71
CA ALA A 47 7.68 -3.23 -21.67
C ALA A 47 7.80 -3.96 -23.02
N LEU A 48 6.69 -4.13 -23.75
CA LEU A 48 6.70 -4.69 -25.11
C LEU A 48 7.56 -3.85 -26.07
N HIS A 49 7.48 -2.53 -25.94
CA HIS A 49 8.25 -1.63 -26.81
C HIS A 49 9.73 -1.60 -26.44
N ALA A 50 10.06 -1.60 -25.14
CA ALA A 50 11.44 -1.51 -24.67
C ALA A 50 12.21 -2.85 -24.76
N PHE A 51 11.55 -3.97 -24.45
CA PHE A 51 12.18 -5.29 -24.28
C PHE A 51 11.59 -6.38 -25.18
N GLY A 52 10.66 -6.03 -26.06
CA GLY A 52 9.99 -6.99 -26.94
C GLY A 52 9.01 -7.93 -26.20
N THR A 53 8.62 -9.01 -26.88
CA THR A 53 7.57 -9.93 -26.41
C THR A 53 7.96 -10.66 -25.11
N GLY A 54 9.25 -10.94 -24.91
CA GLY A 54 9.75 -11.57 -23.69
C GLY A 54 9.57 -10.68 -22.47
N GLY A 55 9.95 -9.41 -22.57
CA GLY A 55 9.78 -8.44 -21.48
C GLY A 55 8.31 -8.17 -21.15
N ARG A 56 7.43 -8.14 -22.15
CA ARG A 56 5.98 -8.03 -21.93
C ARG A 56 5.45 -9.16 -21.04
N ARG A 57 5.74 -10.42 -21.40
CA ARG A 57 5.26 -11.60 -20.64
C ARG A 57 5.81 -11.61 -19.22
N LEU A 58 7.07 -11.22 -19.03
CA LEU A 58 7.67 -11.13 -17.70
C LEU A 58 6.95 -10.09 -16.83
N VAL A 59 6.71 -8.89 -17.36
CA VAL A 59 6.02 -7.81 -16.62
C VAL A 59 4.57 -8.18 -16.29
N GLU A 60 3.86 -8.81 -17.23
CA GLU A 60 2.51 -9.33 -17.01
C GLU A 60 2.48 -10.37 -15.87
N LEU A 61 3.39 -11.34 -15.89
CA LEU A 61 3.51 -12.34 -14.81
C LEU A 61 3.85 -11.71 -13.46
N LEU A 62 4.79 -10.76 -13.42
CA LEU A 62 5.16 -10.05 -12.19
C LEU A 62 3.99 -9.21 -11.64
N MET A 63 3.23 -8.57 -12.53
CA MET A 63 2.04 -7.81 -12.15
C MET A 63 0.97 -8.73 -11.54
N ILE A 64 0.71 -9.89 -12.15
CA ILE A 64 -0.21 -10.90 -11.59
C ILE A 64 0.26 -11.34 -10.20
N LEU A 65 1.52 -11.70 -10.03
CA LEU A 65 2.08 -12.10 -8.72
C LEU A 65 1.95 -11.00 -7.67
N TYR A 66 2.21 -9.74 -8.05
CA TYR A 66 2.06 -8.57 -7.18
C TYR A 66 0.61 -8.35 -6.74
N LEU A 67 -0.35 -8.40 -7.67
CA LEU A 67 -1.77 -8.25 -7.32
C LEU A 67 -2.26 -9.41 -6.43
N MET A 68 -1.85 -10.65 -6.73
CA MET A 68 -2.20 -11.81 -5.92
C MET A 68 -1.65 -11.68 -4.49
N SER A 69 -0.39 -11.26 -4.34
CA SER A 69 0.20 -11.00 -3.03
C SER A 69 -0.56 -9.93 -2.26
N SER A 70 -0.95 -8.84 -2.94
CA SER A 70 -1.70 -7.73 -2.32
C SER A 70 -3.06 -8.20 -1.78
N VAL A 71 -3.81 -8.98 -2.57
CA VAL A 71 -5.11 -9.52 -2.15
C VAL A 71 -4.96 -10.42 -0.92
N VAL A 72 -3.96 -11.32 -0.92
CA VAL A 72 -3.69 -12.19 0.22
C VAL A 72 -3.33 -11.37 1.47
N SER A 73 -2.49 -10.34 1.34
CA SER A 73 -2.14 -9.46 2.46
C SER A 73 -3.37 -8.75 3.04
N PHE A 74 -4.28 -8.25 2.19
CA PHE A 74 -5.53 -7.64 2.68
C PHE A 74 -6.42 -8.66 3.39
N MET A 75 -6.52 -9.90 2.91
CA MET A 75 -7.26 -10.96 3.61
C MET A 75 -6.69 -11.21 4.99
N VAL A 76 -5.37 -11.35 5.13
CA VAL A 76 -4.71 -11.60 6.42
C VAL A 76 -5.03 -10.46 7.40
N VAL A 77 -4.90 -9.20 6.97
CA VAL A 77 -5.21 -8.03 7.81
C VAL A 77 -6.68 -8.03 8.27
N ILE A 78 -7.62 -8.31 7.37
CA ILE A 78 -9.05 -8.42 7.73
C ILE A 78 -9.28 -9.59 8.68
N GLY A 79 -8.58 -10.70 8.50
CA GLY A 79 -8.65 -11.87 9.37
C GLY A 79 -8.06 -11.65 10.75
N ASP A 80 -7.06 -10.78 10.89
CA ASP A 80 -6.45 -10.45 12.17
C ASP A 80 -7.30 -9.42 12.93
N ILE A 81 -7.83 -8.39 12.26
CA ILE A 81 -8.58 -7.31 12.92
C ILE A 81 -10.08 -7.65 13.07
N GLY A 82 -10.66 -8.28 12.05
CA GLY A 82 -12.10 -8.51 11.94
C GLY A 82 -12.73 -9.28 13.11
N PRO A 83 -12.14 -10.38 13.58
CA PRO A 83 -12.70 -11.13 14.71
C PRO A 83 -12.70 -10.34 16.02
N HIS A 84 -11.70 -9.49 16.25
CA HIS A 84 -11.63 -8.67 17.46
C HIS A 84 -12.70 -7.58 17.46
N VAL A 85 -12.87 -6.88 16.33
CA VAL A 85 -13.93 -5.89 16.18
C VAL A 85 -15.30 -6.54 16.36
N LEU A 86 -15.53 -7.71 15.74
CA LEU A 86 -16.81 -8.38 15.86
C LEU A 86 -17.07 -8.91 17.28
N ALA A 87 -16.05 -9.39 17.98
CA ALA A 87 -16.16 -9.83 19.37
C ALA A 87 -16.53 -8.66 20.32
N ASP A 88 -15.93 -7.48 20.12
CA ASP A 88 -16.26 -6.27 20.88
C ASP A 88 -17.71 -5.81 20.61
N TYR A 89 -18.19 -5.92 19.37
CA TYR A 89 -19.58 -5.57 19.02
C TYR A 89 -20.61 -6.58 19.54
N LEU A 90 -20.27 -7.86 19.64
CA LEU A 90 -21.18 -8.94 20.07
C LEU A 90 -21.08 -9.29 21.57
N GLN A 91 -20.20 -8.62 22.34
CA GLN A 91 -19.93 -8.91 23.76
C GLN A 91 -19.66 -10.41 24.07
N LEU A 92 -19.10 -11.14 23.10
CA LEU A 92 -18.80 -12.56 23.25
C LEU A 92 -17.34 -12.73 23.71
N GLN A 93 -17.15 -13.29 24.91
CA GLN A 93 -15.85 -13.47 25.58
C GLN A 93 -14.84 -14.38 24.85
N ALA A 94 -15.22 -15.04 23.74
CA ALA A 94 -14.33 -15.93 23.02
C ALA A 94 -14.45 -15.75 21.49
N PRO A 95 -13.37 -15.31 20.79
CA PRO A 95 -13.33 -15.36 19.34
C PRO A 95 -13.24 -16.82 18.89
N THR A 96 -14.36 -17.39 18.42
CA THR A 96 -14.38 -18.74 17.85
C THR A 96 -13.75 -18.73 16.45
N GLN A 97 -12.91 -19.72 16.14
CA GLN A 97 -12.23 -19.83 14.84
C GLN A 97 -13.23 -19.84 13.65
N ARG A 98 -14.45 -20.35 13.87
CA ARG A 98 -15.55 -20.33 12.89
C ARG A 98 -16.03 -18.91 12.56
N LEU A 99 -16.05 -18.00 13.55
CA LEU A 99 -16.43 -16.60 13.34
C LEU A 99 -15.40 -15.88 12.46
N ARG A 100 -14.11 -16.14 12.66
CA ARG A 100 -13.02 -15.59 11.84
C ARG A 100 -13.17 -15.98 10.37
N VAL A 101 -13.41 -17.26 10.09
CA VAL A 101 -13.61 -17.75 8.71
C VAL A 101 -14.88 -17.16 8.10
N LEU A 102 -15.98 -17.10 8.85
CA LEU A 102 -17.24 -16.51 8.39
C LEU A 102 -17.07 -15.03 8.00
N VAL A 103 -16.41 -14.23 8.85
CA VAL A 103 -16.15 -12.80 8.59
C VAL A 103 -15.26 -12.62 7.35
N MET A 104 -14.19 -13.40 7.23
CA MET A 104 -13.30 -13.33 6.07
C MET A 104 -14.04 -13.65 4.77
N VAL A 105 -14.84 -14.72 4.75
CA VAL A 105 -15.63 -15.10 3.56
C VAL A 105 -16.69 -14.05 3.24
N LEU A 106 -17.38 -13.51 4.24
CA LEU A 106 -18.43 -12.51 4.02
C LEU A 106 -17.85 -11.20 3.49
N VAL A 107 -16.75 -10.70 4.08
CA VAL A 107 -16.09 -9.49 3.58
C VAL A 107 -15.51 -9.71 2.18
N PHE A 108 -14.94 -10.88 1.90
CA PHE A 108 -14.48 -11.22 0.55
C PHE A 108 -15.61 -11.13 -0.47
N LEU A 109 -16.72 -11.81 -0.20
CA LEU A 109 -17.80 -12.02 -1.16
C LEU A 109 -18.67 -10.77 -1.34
N PHE A 110 -18.90 -10.01 -0.26
CA PHE A 110 -19.77 -8.82 -0.28
C PHE A 110 -19.05 -7.49 -0.47
N VAL A 111 -17.74 -7.40 -0.22
CA VAL A 111 -16.99 -6.15 -0.37
C VAL A 111 -15.93 -6.28 -1.45
N ILE A 112 -15.04 -7.26 -1.34
CA ILE A 112 -13.83 -7.30 -2.17
C ILE A 112 -14.15 -7.76 -3.59
N LEU A 113 -14.98 -8.79 -3.73
CA LEU A 113 -15.43 -9.31 -5.03
C LEU A 113 -16.22 -8.27 -5.85
N PRO A 114 -17.26 -7.59 -5.32
CA PRO A 114 -17.95 -6.56 -6.09
C PRO A 114 -17.04 -5.38 -6.42
N LEU A 115 -16.17 -4.96 -5.50
CA LEU A 115 -15.23 -3.86 -5.75
C LEU A 115 -14.21 -4.22 -6.83
N SER A 116 -13.80 -5.49 -6.91
CA SER A 116 -12.90 -6.00 -7.95
C SER A 116 -13.58 -6.10 -9.32
N LEU A 117 -14.90 -6.31 -9.34
CA LEU A 117 -15.70 -6.36 -10.57
C LEU A 117 -16.10 -4.95 -11.06
N PHE A 118 -16.08 -3.96 -10.18
CA PHE A 118 -16.42 -2.57 -10.51
C PHE A 118 -15.37 -1.95 -11.43
N ARG A 119 -15.72 -1.83 -12.72
CA ARG A 119 -14.83 -1.31 -13.78
C ARG A 119 -14.76 0.22 -13.88
N ASN A 120 -15.57 0.93 -13.09
CA ASN A 120 -15.70 2.39 -13.14
C ASN A 120 -14.76 3.06 -12.14
N LEU A 121 -13.56 3.43 -12.60
CA LEU A 121 -12.53 4.12 -11.80
C LEU A 121 -12.99 5.49 -11.28
N SER A 122 -13.96 6.15 -11.94
CA SER A 122 -14.51 7.43 -11.51
C SER A 122 -15.25 7.34 -10.16
N SER A 123 -16.05 6.30 -9.96
CA SER A 123 -16.71 6.05 -8.66
C SER A 123 -15.68 5.68 -7.58
N LEU A 124 -14.63 4.96 -7.97
CA LEU A 124 -13.52 4.59 -7.09
C LEU A 124 -12.75 5.82 -6.59
N SER A 125 -12.61 6.86 -7.41
CA SER A 125 -11.97 8.13 -7.02
C SER A 125 -12.73 8.85 -5.91
N GLY A 126 -14.06 8.74 -5.86
CA GLY A 126 -14.85 9.28 -4.75
C GLY A 126 -14.59 8.53 -3.45
N ILE A 127 -14.59 7.19 -3.53
CA ILE A 127 -14.31 6.31 -2.39
C ILE A 127 -12.88 6.52 -1.88
N SER A 128 -11.88 6.64 -2.75
CA SER A 128 -10.49 6.85 -2.36
C SER A 128 -10.31 8.18 -1.61
N SER A 129 -11.02 9.24 -2.00
CA SER A 129 -11.00 10.52 -1.28
C SER A 129 -11.50 10.38 0.17
N VAL A 130 -12.63 9.66 0.36
CA VAL A 130 -13.16 9.35 1.71
C VAL A 130 -12.16 8.52 2.51
N THR A 131 -11.54 7.52 1.90
CA THR A 131 -10.52 6.68 2.55
C THR A 131 -9.29 7.49 2.99
N VAL A 132 -8.81 8.41 2.14
CA VAL A 132 -7.69 9.31 2.50
C VAL A 132 -8.07 10.20 3.68
N PHE A 133 -9.29 10.72 3.70
CA PHE A 133 -9.79 11.50 4.83
C PHE A 133 -9.85 10.67 6.12
N PHE A 134 -10.30 9.42 6.05
CA PHE A 134 -10.28 8.51 7.19
C PHE A 134 -8.86 8.21 7.69
N TYR A 135 -7.91 7.96 6.78
CA TYR A 135 -6.51 7.79 7.15
C TYR A 135 -5.91 9.05 7.77
N PHE A 136 -6.29 10.22 7.31
CA PHE A 136 -5.88 11.49 7.92
C PHE A 136 -6.36 11.60 9.37
N ILE A 137 -7.64 11.33 9.64
CA ILE A 137 -8.18 11.29 11.01
C ILE A 137 -7.44 10.25 11.85
N PHE A 138 -7.22 9.05 11.31
CA PHE A 138 -6.51 7.98 12.03
C PHE A 138 -5.09 8.41 12.43
N VAL A 139 -4.34 9.01 11.52
CA VAL A 139 -3.00 9.55 11.82
C VAL A 139 -3.07 10.65 12.87
N LEU A 140 -4.03 11.58 12.78
CA LEU A 140 -4.21 12.62 13.80
C LEU A 140 -4.49 12.03 15.19
N ARG A 141 -5.35 11.01 15.28
CA ARG A 141 -5.64 10.33 16.55
C ARG A 141 -4.40 9.67 17.13
N MET A 142 -3.63 8.96 16.30
CA MET A 142 -2.35 8.37 16.70
C MET A 142 -1.35 9.43 17.18
N LEU A 143 -1.29 10.60 16.54
CA LEU A 143 -0.44 11.70 16.99
C LEU A 143 -0.86 12.22 18.36
N ILE A 144 -2.15 12.48 18.58
CA ILE A 144 -2.69 12.96 19.86
C ILE A 144 -2.37 11.97 20.99
N GLU A 145 -2.52 10.67 20.73
CA GLU A 145 -2.26 9.62 21.72
C GLU A 145 -0.76 9.44 22.03
N CYS A 146 0.11 9.79 21.09
CA CYS A 146 1.55 9.81 21.30
C CYS A 146 2.05 11.04 22.10
N ILE A 147 1.36 12.18 22.05
CA ILE A 147 1.77 13.42 22.76
C ILE A 147 2.10 13.17 24.25
N PRO A 148 1.20 12.61 25.09
CA PRO A 148 1.49 12.43 26.51
C PRO A 148 2.70 11.52 26.75
N ARG A 149 2.89 10.48 25.93
CA ARG A 149 4.05 9.57 26.02
C ARG A 149 5.38 10.23 25.66
N ILE A 150 5.35 11.22 24.77
CA ILE A 150 6.55 12.00 24.42
C ILE A 150 6.95 12.92 25.59
N PHE A 151 5.96 13.52 26.25
CA PHE A 151 6.18 14.39 27.42
C PHE A 151 6.70 13.65 28.66
N ASP A 152 6.34 12.37 28.83
CA ASP A 152 6.85 11.53 29.92
C ASP A 152 8.36 11.23 29.83
N GLY A 153 9.02 11.50 28.69
CA GLY A 153 10.49 11.44 28.54
C GLY A 153 11.13 10.05 28.64
N LYS A 154 10.38 9.01 29.03
CA LYS A 154 10.86 7.62 29.17
C LYS A 154 11.15 6.92 27.84
N TRP A 155 10.76 7.51 26.72
CA TRP A 155 10.89 6.91 25.38
C TRP A 155 12.34 6.81 24.91
N SER A 156 13.26 7.63 25.41
CA SER A 156 14.65 7.67 24.91
C SER A 156 15.50 6.47 25.33
N ALA A 157 15.11 5.72 26.36
CA ALA A 157 15.87 4.57 26.88
C ALA A 157 15.61 3.26 26.10
N ASP A 158 14.41 3.11 25.52
CA ASP A 158 13.99 1.90 24.79
C ASP A 158 14.14 2.01 23.26
N VAL A 159 14.68 3.12 22.77
CA VAL A 159 14.82 3.37 21.33
C VAL A 159 16.19 2.89 20.84
N TYR A 160 16.17 1.83 20.04
CA TYR A 160 17.30 1.44 19.22
C TYR A 160 17.49 2.47 18.09
N TRP A 161 18.66 3.10 18.03
CA TRP A 161 18.97 4.10 17.00
C TRP A 161 19.41 3.48 15.68
N TRP A 162 20.15 2.36 15.76
CA TRP A 162 20.75 1.70 14.61
C TRP A 162 20.82 0.19 14.82
N ARG A 163 20.06 -0.58 14.02
CA ARG A 163 20.11 -2.05 14.02
C ARG A 163 20.03 -2.59 12.59
N GLN A 164 21.15 -3.11 12.11
CA GLN A 164 21.28 -3.61 10.73
C GLN A 164 20.56 -4.95 10.50
N GLU A 165 20.39 -5.75 11.56
CA GLU A 165 19.74 -7.08 11.48
C GLU A 165 18.31 -7.01 10.93
N GLY A 166 17.57 -5.94 11.28
CA GLY A 166 16.20 -5.73 10.81
C GLY A 166 16.08 -5.20 9.38
N LEU A 167 17.19 -4.80 8.74
CA LEU A 167 17.17 -4.11 7.45
C LEU A 167 16.61 -4.99 6.32
N LEU A 168 17.03 -6.26 6.26
CA LEU A 168 16.60 -7.18 5.21
C LEU A 168 15.12 -7.55 5.33
N THR A 169 14.56 -7.54 6.54
CA THR A 169 13.14 -7.82 6.79
C THR A 169 12.27 -6.59 6.54
N SER A 170 12.76 -5.39 6.85
CA SER A 170 11.99 -4.15 6.71
C SER A 170 11.96 -3.62 5.27
N LEU A 171 13.03 -3.81 4.50
CA LEU A 171 13.14 -3.36 3.11
C LEU A 171 11.95 -3.80 2.24
N PRO A 172 11.59 -5.09 2.15
CA PRO A 172 10.44 -5.50 1.33
C PRO A 172 9.11 -4.94 1.82
N ILE A 173 8.95 -4.70 3.13
CA ILE A 173 7.73 -4.12 3.69
C ILE A 173 7.61 -2.64 3.29
N VAL A 174 8.71 -1.89 3.38
CA VAL A 174 8.75 -0.47 3.02
C VAL A 174 8.58 -0.28 1.51
N THR A 175 9.22 -1.13 0.69
CA THR A 175 9.08 -1.05 -0.78
C THR A 175 7.66 -1.37 -1.23
N MET A 176 7.02 -2.41 -0.68
CA MET A 176 5.62 -2.76 -0.96
C MET A 176 4.63 -1.70 -0.48
N ALA A 177 4.95 -0.96 0.58
CA ALA A 177 4.09 0.12 1.02
C ALA A 177 4.22 1.38 0.16
N LEU A 178 5.37 1.57 -0.50
CA LEU A 178 5.65 2.69 -1.39
C LEU A 178 5.44 2.33 -2.88
N SER A 179 4.95 1.14 -3.20
CA SER A 179 4.74 0.72 -4.59
C SER A 179 3.43 1.28 -5.15
N CYS A 180 3.53 2.44 -5.79
CA CYS A 180 2.44 3.06 -6.56
C CYS A 180 2.61 2.92 -8.09
N GLN A 181 3.76 2.44 -8.54
CA GLN A 181 4.19 2.45 -9.94
C GLN A 181 3.24 1.65 -10.86
N THR A 182 2.70 0.54 -10.35
CA THR A 182 1.81 -0.35 -11.11
C THR A 182 0.44 0.28 -11.39
N GLN A 183 -0.02 1.19 -10.52
CA GLN A 183 -1.30 1.88 -10.64
C GLN A 183 -1.19 3.23 -11.36
N LEU A 184 0.02 3.73 -11.55
CA LEU A 184 0.30 5.03 -12.17
C LEU A 184 -0.40 5.20 -13.52
N PHE A 185 -0.35 4.18 -14.39
CA PHE A 185 -0.98 4.21 -15.71
C PHE A 185 -2.51 4.28 -15.64
N CYS A 186 -3.12 3.50 -14.74
CA CYS A 186 -4.57 3.51 -14.55
C CYS A 186 -5.06 4.88 -14.04
N VAL A 187 -4.31 5.49 -13.12
CA VAL A 187 -4.62 6.82 -12.59
C VAL A 187 -4.40 7.90 -13.66
N ALA A 188 -3.31 7.82 -14.41
CA ALA A 188 -3.02 8.76 -15.51
C ALA A 188 -4.09 8.74 -16.60
N ASP A 189 -4.63 7.58 -16.96
CA ASP A 189 -5.74 7.45 -17.91
C ASP A 189 -7.06 8.04 -17.39
N CYS A 190 -7.26 8.06 -16.06
CA CYS A 190 -8.46 8.62 -15.44
C CYS A 190 -8.43 10.15 -15.34
N ILE A 191 -7.24 10.74 -15.24
CA ILE A 191 -7.03 12.19 -15.29
C ILE A 191 -7.18 12.60 -16.76
N LYS A 192 -8.44 12.59 -17.23
CA LYS A 192 -8.83 13.00 -18.58
C LYS A 192 -8.80 14.52 -18.66
N ASP A 193 -7.60 15.06 -18.59
CA ASP A 193 -7.17 16.33 -19.15
C ASP A 193 -5.65 16.32 -19.11
N PRO A 194 -4.96 16.14 -20.26
CA PRO A 194 -3.61 16.66 -20.35
C PRO A 194 -3.79 18.16 -20.20
N SER A 195 -3.56 18.69 -19.00
CA SER A 195 -3.27 20.11 -18.86
C SER A 195 -2.15 20.35 -19.86
N THR A 196 -2.49 20.99 -20.96
CA THR A 196 -1.67 21.35 -22.09
C THR A 196 -0.25 21.66 -21.62
N ALA A 197 0.64 20.67 -21.70
CA ALA A 197 2.06 20.96 -21.86
C ALA A 197 2.15 21.52 -23.28
N LYS A 198 1.93 22.84 -23.37
CA LYS A 198 2.26 23.63 -24.54
C LYS A 198 3.70 23.31 -24.91
N VAL A 199 3.84 22.88 -26.17
CA VAL A 199 4.98 23.03 -27.10
C VAL A 199 6.35 23.18 -26.45
#